data_AF-A0A357FU97-F1
#
_entry.id   AF-A0A357FU97-F1
#
_cell.length_a   1.000
_cell.length_b   1.000
_cell.length_c   1.000
_cell.angle_alpha   90.00
_cell.angle_beta   90.00
_cell.angle_gamma   90.00
#
_symmetry.space_group_name_H-M   'P 1'
#
loop_
_entity.id
_entity.type
_entity.pdbx_description
1 polymer ?
#
loop_
_entity_poly.entity_id
_entity_poly.type
_entity_poly.pdbx_seq_one_letter_code
_entity_poly.pdbx_strand_id
1 'polypeptide(L)'
;TANREHYAPLRRLVGPYILRRLKTDKLIISDLPDKTEMKVFCGLSPEQAKLYQHTVKTLKQELTATTGIQRKGLVLSYLMRFKQICNHPDQLTGGGEYAAKHSAKFQRLAELGSQIESRGEKVLIFTQFREMTEPLADCLAAIFGRSGLVLHGGTPIKQRQQMVEHFQREDGPPFFILSLKAGGTGLNLTAANHVVHFDRWWNPAIENQATDRAFRIGQQRNVLVHKFITRGTLEEKIDRMIADKQSTADQILAGGAEKSLTELNNDELLDLIRLDLSHADTTP
;
A
#
# COMPACT_ATOMS: atom_id res chain seq x y z
N THR A 1 -4.24 -24.43 25.52
CA THR A 1 -2.92 -24.06 26.08
C THR A 1 -1.93 -25.24 26.15
N ALA A 2 -1.93 -26.19 25.18
CA ALA A 2 -1.08 -27.38 25.24
C ALA A 2 -0.03 -27.53 24.11
N ASN A 3 0.06 -26.56 23.18
CA ASN A 3 0.87 -26.73 21.95
C ASN A 3 2.18 -25.91 21.89
N ARG A 4 2.49 -25.12 22.94
CA ARG A 4 3.71 -24.28 22.96
C ARG A 4 4.96 -25.01 23.47
N GLU A 5 4.81 -26.13 24.19
CA GLU A 5 5.94 -26.83 24.82
C GLU A 5 6.69 -27.80 23.88
N HIS A 6 6.05 -28.29 22.81
CA HIS A 6 6.64 -29.33 21.95
C HIS A 6 7.80 -28.86 21.05
N TYR A 7 8.02 -27.55 20.90
CA TYR A 7 9.07 -27.01 20.01
C TYR A 7 10.24 -26.35 20.75
N ALA A 8 10.24 -26.34 22.09
CA ALA A 8 11.33 -25.77 22.89
C ALA A 8 12.68 -26.52 22.71
N PRO A 9 12.72 -27.87 22.66
CA PRO A 9 13.96 -28.60 22.42
C PRO A 9 14.52 -28.33 21.03
N LEU A 10 13.65 -28.29 20.02
CA LEU A 10 14.01 -28.00 18.63
C LEU A 10 14.59 -26.59 18.50
N ARG A 11 13.96 -25.57 19.09
CA ARG A 11 14.45 -24.18 19.10
C ARG A 11 15.85 -24.03 19.71
N ARG A 12 16.20 -24.83 20.73
CA ARG A 12 17.54 -24.82 21.33
C ARG A 12 18.60 -25.41 20.39
N LEU A 13 18.26 -26.49 19.68
CA LEU A 13 19.17 -27.15 18.73
C LEU A 13 19.47 -26.29 17.50
N VAL A 14 18.46 -25.59 16.97
CA VAL A 14 18.64 -24.74 15.78
C VAL A 14 19.08 -23.32 16.09
N GLY A 15 18.96 -22.87 17.35
CA GLY A 15 19.30 -21.51 17.79
C GLY A 15 20.70 -21.02 17.37
N PRO A 16 21.78 -21.82 17.52
CA PRO A 16 23.13 -21.44 17.09
C PRO A 16 23.30 -21.27 15.58
N TYR A 17 22.42 -21.87 14.78
CA TYR A 17 22.45 -21.83 13.32
C TYR A 17 21.42 -20.86 12.71
N ILE A 18 20.50 -20.33 13.53
CA ILE A 18 19.52 -19.32 13.11
C ILE A 18 20.02 -17.95 13.56
N LEU A 19 20.61 -17.21 12.61
CA LEU A 19 20.97 -15.82 12.81
C LEU A 19 19.72 -14.94 12.70
N ARG A 20 19.03 -14.72 13.81
CA ARG A 20 17.88 -13.80 13.88
C ARG A 20 18.36 -12.41 14.30
N ARG A 21 18.64 -11.54 13.33
CA ARG A 21 18.94 -10.11 13.57
C ARG A 21 17.66 -9.29 13.40
N LEU A 22 17.27 -8.55 14.44
CA LEU A 22 16.23 -7.53 14.33
C LEU A 22 16.88 -6.23 13.87
N LYS A 23 16.22 -5.44 13.00
CA LYS A 23 16.71 -4.11 12.62
C LYS A 23 16.78 -3.12 13.79
N THR A 24 16.18 -3.48 14.93
CA THR A 24 16.25 -2.75 16.21
C THR A 24 17.47 -3.13 17.06
N ASP A 25 18.41 -3.91 16.53
CA ASP A 25 19.66 -4.24 17.23
C ASP A 25 20.56 -3.00 17.31
N LYS A 26 20.72 -2.44 18.52
CA LYS A 26 21.36 -1.13 18.77
C LYS A 26 22.81 -1.04 18.27
N LEU A 27 23.47 -2.18 18.00
CA LEU A 27 24.82 -2.24 17.44
C LEU A 27 24.88 -1.92 15.92
N ILE A 28 23.74 -1.89 15.21
CA ILE A 28 23.63 -1.58 13.77
C ILE A 28 22.98 -0.20 13.53
N ILE A 29 22.25 0.33 14.52
CA ILE A 29 21.42 1.54 14.39
C ILE A 29 22.25 2.83 14.42
N SER A 30 23.50 2.83 14.88
CA SER A 30 24.31 4.05 15.00
C SER A 30 24.48 4.82 13.69
N ASP A 31 24.32 4.15 12.55
CA ASP A 31 24.67 4.68 11.22
C ASP A 31 23.45 4.83 10.28
N LEU A 32 22.23 4.54 10.74
CA LEU A 32 21.01 4.72 9.93
C LEU A 32 20.26 5.99 10.34
N PRO A 33 19.87 6.85 9.38
CA PRO A 33 19.07 8.03 9.66
C PRO A 33 17.66 7.65 10.13
N ASP A 34 16.88 8.63 10.58
CA ASP A 34 15.55 8.37 11.13
C ASP A 34 14.56 7.95 10.05
N LYS A 35 13.69 6.99 10.39
CA LYS A 35 12.52 6.63 9.60
C LYS A 35 11.26 7.10 10.30
N THR A 36 10.50 7.98 9.66
CA THR A 36 9.20 8.44 10.17
C THR A 36 8.09 7.90 9.28
N GLU A 37 7.16 7.15 9.87
CA GLU A 37 5.97 6.65 9.18
C GLU A 37 4.75 7.49 9.54
N MET A 38 4.04 8.00 8.54
CA MET A 38 2.85 8.83 8.70
C MET A 38 1.67 8.27 7.91
N LYS A 39 0.50 8.26 8.55
CA LYS A 39 -0.78 7.98 7.91
C LYS A 39 -1.27 9.26 7.24
N VAL A 40 -1.52 9.21 5.94
CA VAL A 40 -2.02 10.34 5.16
C VAL A 40 -3.45 10.04 4.75
N PHE A 41 -4.38 10.68 5.46
CA PHE A 41 -5.80 10.48 5.22
C PHE A 41 -6.29 11.34 4.06
N CYS A 42 -6.91 10.70 3.07
CA CYS A 42 -7.40 11.31 1.84
C CYS A 42 -8.94 11.30 1.84
N GLY A 43 -9.59 12.46 1.70
CA GLY A 43 -11.06 12.58 1.63
C GLY A 43 -11.57 12.26 0.23
N LEU A 44 -12.57 11.37 0.11
CA LEU A 44 -13.12 10.94 -1.18
C LEU A 44 -13.58 12.12 -2.05
N SER A 45 -13.34 12.03 -3.35
CA SER A 45 -14.01 12.91 -4.30
C SER A 45 -15.52 12.59 -4.35
N PRO A 46 -16.37 13.54 -4.80
CA PRO A 46 -17.81 13.29 -4.98
C PRO A 46 -18.10 12.08 -5.89
N GLU A 47 -17.27 11.86 -6.90
CA GLU A 47 -17.40 10.73 -7.82
C GLU A 47 -17.03 9.40 -7.15
N GLN A 48 -15.91 9.36 -6.42
CA GLN A 48 -15.52 8.18 -5.66
C GLN A 48 -16.59 7.82 -4.62
N ALA A 49 -17.14 8.82 -3.90
CA ALA A 49 -18.19 8.59 -2.91
C ALA A 49 -19.45 7.98 -3.53
N LYS A 50 -19.93 8.52 -4.66
CA LYS A 50 -21.08 7.97 -5.40
C LYS A 50 -20.83 6.54 -5.87
N LEU A 51 -19.68 6.29 -6.50
CA LEU A 51 -19.32 4.97 -7.03
C LEU A 51 -19.16 3.94 -5.91
N TYR A 52 -18.55 4.34 -4.79
CA TYR A 52 -18.38 3.50 -3.61
C TYR A 52 -19.73 3.12 -2.99
N GLN A 53 -20.62 4.10 -2.75
CA GLN A 53 -21.97 3.84 -2.22
C GLN A 53 -22.80 2.92 -3.13
N HIS A 54 -22.77 3.16 -4.44
CA HIS A 54 -23.42 2.30 -5.42
C HIS A 54 -22.89 0.87 -5.31
N THR A 55 -21.56 0.71 -5.26
CA THR A 55 -20.89 -0.58 -5.16
C THR A 55 -21.27 -1.34 -3.87
N VAL A 56 -21.37 -0.64 -2.72
CA VAL A 56 -21.87 -1.23 -1.45
C VAL A 56 -23.31 -1.73 -1.60
N LYS A 57 -24.19 -0.94 -2.23
CA LYS A 57 -25.59 -1.31 -2.44
C LYS A 57 -25.72 -2.56 -3.32
N THR A 58 -24.96 -2.63 -4.41
CA THR A 58 -24.97 -3.79 -5.32
C THR A 58 -24.46 -5.04 -4.61
N LEU A 59 -23.36 -4.96 -3.87
CA LEU A 59 -22.85 -6.10 -3.09
C LEU A 59 -23.89 -6.61 -2.09
N LYS A 60 -24.57 -5.69 -1.38
CA LYS A 60 -25.63 -6.07 -0.42
C LYS A 60 -26.72 -6.91 -1.08
N GLN A 61 -27.14 -6.55 -2.29
CA GLN A 61 -28.17 -7.28 -3.03
C GLN A 61 -27.65 -8.67 -3.45
N GLU A 62 -26.45 -8.74 -4.03
CA GLU A 62 -25.87 -10.00 -4.53
C GLU A 62 -25.50 -10.98 -3.40
N LEU A 63 -25.17 -10.48 -2.21
CA LEU A 63 -24.90 -11.32 -1.03
C LEU A 63 -26.12 -12.10 -0.54
N THR A 64 -27.34 -11.62 -0.80
CA THR A 64 -28.56 -12.35 -0.39
C THR A 64 -28.82 -13.59 -1.25
N ALA A 65 -28.28 -13.61 -2.47
CA ALA A 65 -28.49 -14.68 -3.44
C ALA A 65 -27.31 -15.66 -3.54
N THR A 66 -26.23 -15.45 -2.78
CA THR A 66 -24.98 -16.21 -2.93
C THR A 66 -24.54 -16.86 -1.60
N THR A 67 -24.04 -18.10 -1.69
CA THR A 67 -23.51 -18.85 -0.54
C THR A 67 -22.23 -19.59 -0.90
N GLY A 68 -21.53 -20.15 0.10
CA GLY A 68 -20.35 -21.00 -0.11
C GLY A 68 -19.23 -20.33 -0.92
N ILE A 69 -18.65 -21.07 -1.87
CA ILE A 69 -17.52 -20.62 -2.69
C ILE A 69 -17.90 -19.42 -3.58
N GLN A 70 -19.13 -19.39 -4.11
CA GLN A 70 -19.60 -18.29 -4.94
C GLN A 70 -19.61 -16.97 -4.16
N ARG A 71 -20.08 -17.00 -2.90
CA ARG A 71 -20.01 -15.84 -2.01
C ARG A 71 -18.56 -15.38 -1.78
N LYS A 72 -17.62 -16.30 -1.54
CA LYS A 72 -16.21 -15.93 -1.32
C LYS A 72 -15.61 -15.24 -2.54
N GLY A 73 -15.85 -15.78 -3.74
CA GLY A 73 -15.43 -15.16 -5.00
C GLY A 73 -16.04 -13.78 -5.22
N LEU A 74 -17.34 -13.64 -4.91
CA LEU A 74 -18.05 -12.36 -4.97
C LEU A 74 -17.39 -11.32 -4.06
N VAL A 75 -17.21 -11.64 -2.78
CA VAL A 75 -16.59 -10.73 -1.80
C VAL A 75 -15.19 -10.31 -2.25
N LEU A 76 -14.34 -11.25 -2.70
CA LEU A 76 -13.01 -10.92 -3.22
C LEU A 76 -13.08 -9.93 -4.39
N SER A 77 -13.99 -10.15 -5.34
CA SER A 77 -14.15 -9.25 -6.48
C SER A 77 -14.53 -7.83 -6.04
N TYR A 78 -15.41 -7.70 -5.04
CA TYR A 78 -15.84 -6.38 -4.54
C TYR A 78 -14.78 -5.71 -3.68
N LEU A 79 -13.99 -6.46 -2.88
CA LEU A 79 -12.83 -5.92 -2.18
C LEU A 79 -11.85 -5.28 -3.16
N MET A 80 -11.62 -5.93 -4.30
CA MET A 80 -10.81 -5.36 -5.39
C MET A 80 -11.44 -4.08 -5.96
N ARG A 81 -12.75 -4.08 -6.25
CA ARG A 81 -13.47 -2.88 -6.71
C ARG A 81 -13.35 -1.71 -5.72
N PHE A 82 -13.52 -1.96 -4.42
CA PHE A 82 -13.37 -0.92 -3.40
C PHE A 82 -11.97 -0.33 -3.38
N LYS A 83 -10.93 -1.16 -3.49
CA LYS A 83 -9.54 -0.69 -3.62
C LYS A 83 -9.33 0.15 -4.87
N GLN A 84 -9.88 -0.29 -6.01
CA GLN A 84 -9.80 0.46 -7.28
C GLN A 84 -10.47 1.83 -7.16
N ILE A 85 -11.68 1.90 -6.58
CA ILE A 85 -12.39 3.17 -6.36
C ILE A 85 -11.58 4.11 -5.46
N CYS A 86 -10.98 3.60 -4.38
CA CYS A 86 -10.14 4.39 -3.47
C CYS A 86 -8.90 4.98 -4.19
N ASN A 87 -8.37 4.27 -5.19
CA ASN A 87 -7.25 4.72 -6.00
C ASN A 87 -7.65 5.73 -7.06
N HIS A 88 -8.63 5.39 -7.91
CA HIS A 88 -9.21 6.28 -8.90
C HIS A 88 -10.51 5.68 -9.48
N PRO A 89 -11.59 6.47 -9.72
CA PRO A 89 -12.79 5.98 -10.39
C PRO A 89 -12.51 5.22 -11.71
N ASP A 90 -11.68 5.79 -12.57
CA ASP A 90 -11.25 5.21 -13.85
C ASP A 90 -10.60 3.83 -13.75
N GLN A 91 -10.00 3.49 -12.61
CA GLN A 91 -9.43 2.16 -12.42
C GLN A 91 -10.52 1.08 -12.43
N LEU A 92 -11.72 1.42 -11.96
CA LEU A 92 -12.88 0.54 -11.99
C LEU A 92 -13.69 0.70 -13.29
N THR A 93 -13.90 1.93 -13.76
CA THR A 93 -14.79 2.20 -14.90
C THR A 93 -14.13 2.05 -16.27
N GLY A 94 -12.80 2.09 -16.33
CA GLY A 94 -12.03 2.04 -17.58
C GLY A 94 -12.00 3.38 -18.34
N GLY A 95 -12.28 4.51 -17.68
CA GLY A 95 -12.32 5.85 -18.30
C GLY A 95 -10.97 6.33 -18.85
N GLY A 96 -9.87 5.95 -18.21
CA GLY A 96 -8.50 6.16 -18.70
C GLY A 96 -7.94 7.58 -18.59
N GLU A 97 -8.69 8.57 -18.10
CA GLU A 97 -8.23 9.96 -17.95
C GLU A 97 -7.34 10.12 -16.71
N TYR A 98 -7.66 9.42 -15.62
CA TYR A 98 -6.96 9.47 -14.34
C TYR A 98 -6.69 10.88 -13.80
N ALA A 99 -7.53 11.85 -14.15
CA ALA A 99 -7.33 13.24 -13.78
C ALA A 99 -7.43 13.42 -12.26
N ALA A 100 -6.42 14.07 -11.67
CA ALA A 100 -6.24 14.12 -10.22
C ALA A 100 -7.49 14.62 -9.46
N LYS A 101 -8.24 15.57 -10.02
CA LYS A 101 -9.49 16.10 -9.43
C LYS A 101 -10.54 15.01 -9.12
N HIS A 102 -10.52 13.88 -9.81
CA HIS A 102 -11.46 12.78 -9.60
C HIS A 102 -11.03 11.79 -8.51
N SER A 103 -9.79 11.86 -8.02
CA SER A 103 -9.29 10.97 -6.96
C SER A 103 -8.58 11.71 -5.82
N ALA A 104 -9.08 11.49 -4.61
CA ALA A 104 -8.48 11.95 -3.37
C ALA A 104 -6.97 11.67 -3.27
N LYS A 105 -6.57 10.45 -3.63
CA LYS A 105 -5.17 10.02 -3.53
C LYS A 105 -4.31 10.68 -4.60
N PHE A 106 -4.83 10.92 -5.80
CA PHE A 106 -4.08 11.65 -6.83
C PHE A 106 -3.93 13.12 -6.46
N GLN A 107 -4.95 13.79 -5.92
CA GLN A 107 -4.82 15.16 -5.42
C GLN A 107 -3.74 15.22 -4.34
N ARG A 108 -3.78 14.29 -3.39
CA ARG A 108 -2.80 14.25 -2.31
C ARG A 108 -1.39 13.92 -2.79
N LEU A 109 -1.27 13.03 -3.77
CA LEU A 109 0.00 12.72 -4.43
C LEU A 109 0.53 13.95 -5.17
N ALA A 110 -0.34 14.74 -5.80
CA ALA A 110 0.06 15.94 -6.52
C ALA A 110 0.61 17.01 -5.56
N GLU A 111 -0.10 17.28 -4.48
CA GLU A 111 0.36 18.19 -3.41
C GLU A 111 1.72 17.77 -2.84
N LEU A 112 1.85 16.49 -2.49
CA LEU A 112 3.09 15.94 -1.94
C LEU A 112 4.22 15.98 -2.98
N GLY A 113 3.91 15.64 -4.23
CA GLY A 113 4.84 15.68 -5.35
C GLY A 113 5.42 17.07 -5.56
N SER A 114 4.58 18.12 -5.56
CA SER A 114 5.03 19.50 -5.69
C SER A 114 5.94 19.93 -4.54
N GLN A 115 5.66 19.48 -3.31
CA GLN A 115 6.53 19.77 -2.16
C GLN A 115 7.89 19.08 -2.30
N ILE A 116 7.91 17.82 -2.74
CA ILE A 116 9.14 17.05 -2.96
C ILE A 116 9.96 17.65 -4.12
N GLU A 117 9.30 18.02 -5.21
CA GLU A 117 9.90 18.68 -6.38
C GLU A 117 10.57 19.98 -5.98
N SER A 118 9.89 20.85 -5.23
CA SER A 118 10.42 22.16 -4.81
C SER A 118 11.70 22.08 -3.96
N ARG A 119 11.98 20.89 -3.40
CA ARG A 119 13.16 20.61 -2.57
C ARG A 119 14.23 19.81 -3.31
N GLY A 120 14.01 19.46 -4.58
CA GLY A 120 14.90 18.58 -5.35
C GLY A 120 15.02 17.18 -4.76
N GLU A 121 13.97 16.70 -4.09
CA GLU A 121 13.97 15.41 -3.39
C GLU A 121 13.46 14.27 -4.28
N LYS A 122 13.75 13.03 -3.86
CA LYS A 122 13.37 11.83 -4.63
C LYS A 122 12.35 10.99 -3.89
N VAL A 123 11.42 10.41 -4.65
CA VAL A 123 10.29 9.66 -4.11
C VAL A 123 10.13 8.28 -4.74
N LEU A 124 9.88 7.28 -3.89
CA LEU A 124 9.40 5.97 -4.32
C LEU A 124 7.89 5.91 -4.17
N ILE A 125 7.20 5.33 -5.14
CA ILE A 125 5.77 5.09 -5.07
C ILE A 125 5.52 3.60 -5.19
N PHE A 126 4.75 3.07 -4.25
CA PHE A 126 4.39 1.68 -4.18
C PHE A 126 2.89 1.53 -4.41
N THR A 127 2.53 0.62 -5.31
CA THR A 127 1.14 0.26 -5.61
C THR A 127 1.03 -1.26 -5.78
N GLN A 128 -0.09 -1.86 -5.40
CA GLN A 128 -0.36 -3.27 -5.67
C GLN A 128 -0.84 -3.52 -7.11
N PHE A 129 -1.20 -2.46 -7.83
CA PHE A 129 -1.82 -2.51 -9.16
C PHE A 129 -0.83 -2.12 -10.23
N ARG A 130 -0.59 -3.02 -11.20
CA ARG A 130 0.32 -2.73 -12.30
C ARG A 130 -0.25 -1.63 -13.20
N GLU A 131 -1.54 -1.68 -13.46
CA GLU A 131 -2.26 -0.73 -14.28
C GLU A 131 -2.25 0.70 -13.72
N MET A 132 -1.98 0.86 -12.42
CA MET A 132 -1.82 2.19 -11.81
C MET A 132 -0.45 2.81 -12.04
N THR A 133 0.55 2.03 -12.48
CA THR A 133 1.93 2.54 -12.58
C THR A 133 2.09 3.64 -13.63
N GLU A 134 1.41 3.54 -14.77
CA GLU A 134 1.44 4.53 -15.85
C GLU A 134 0.69 5.81 -15.46
N PRO A 135 -0.57 5.77 -14.98
CA PRO A 135 -1.25 6.98 -14.49
C PRO A 135 -0.50 7.73 -13.39
N LEU A 136 0.13 7.00 -12.47
CA LEU A 136 0.97 7.60 -11.44
C LEU A 136 2.23 8.24 -12.04
N ALA A 137 2.82 7.64 -13.07
CA ALA A 137 3.98 8.19 -13.77
C ALA A 137 3.62 9.49 -14.49
N ASP A 138 2.47 9.53 -15.17
CA ASP A 138 1.99 10.70 -15.90
C ASP A 138 1.69 11.86 -14.95
N CYS A 139 0.99 11.58 -13.85
CA CYS A 139 0.73 12.56 -12.79
C CYS A 139 2.02 13.18 -12.24
N LEU A 140 3.01 12.35 -11.90
CA LEU A 140 4.28 12.83 -11.36
C LEU A 140 5.15 13.50 -12.43
N ALA A 141 5.15 13.01 -13.67
CA ALA A 141 5.91 13.64 -14.76
C ALA A 141 5.41 15.06 -15.03
N ALA A 142 4.10 15.30 -14.95
CA ALA A 142 3.51 16.64 -15.06
C ALA A 142 3.98 17.58 -13.93
N ILE A 143 4.21 17.06 -12.73
CA ILE A 143 4.65 17.83 -11.55
C ILE A 143 6.16 18.11 -11.60
N PHE A 144 6.95 17.07 -11.85
CA PHE A 144 8.41 17.15 -11.86
C PHE A 144 9.00 17.71 -13.16
N GLY A 145 8.18 17.88 -14.20
CA GLY A 145 8.61 18.32 -15.53
C GLY A 145 9.51 17.32 -16.27
N ARG A 146 9.68 16.10 -15.74
CA ARG A 146 10.53 15.05 -16.31
C ARG A 146 10.04 13.65 -15.91
N SER A 147 10.30 12.69 -16.77
CA SER A 147 9.89 11.29 -16.56
C SER A 147 10.63 10.64 -15.38
N GLY A 148 9.93 9.74 -14.71
CA GLY A 148 10.50 8.83 -13.71
C GLY A 148 10.70 7.42 -14.24
N LEU A 149 10.87 6.47 -13.32
CA LEU A 149 11.01 5.05 -13.63
C LEU A 149 9.80 4.25 -13.16
N VAL A 150 9.52 3.14 -13.85
CA VAL A 150 8.44 2.21 -13.51
C VAL A 150 8.98 0.78 -13.50
N LEU A 151 8.82 0.07 -12.39
CA LEU A 151 9.26 -1.31 -12.24
C LEU A 151 8.09 -2.20 -11.76
N HIS A 152 7.73 -3.16 -12.59
CA HIS A 152 6.60 -4.05 -12.38
C HIS A 152 6.97 -5.52 -12.67
N GLY A 153 6.03 -6.44 -12.46
CA GLY A 153 6.25 -7.89 -12.63
C GLY A 153 6.82 -8.29 -13.99
N GLY A 154 6.40 -7.61 -15.06
CA GLY A 154 6.86 -7.84 -16.43
C GLY A 154 8.23 -7.24 -16.77
N THR A 155 8.87 -6.50 -15.87
CA THR A 155 10.18 -5.88 -16.17
C THR A 155 11.26 -6.96 -16.14
N PRO A 156 12.05 -7.16 -17.23
CA PRO A 156 13.11 -8.16 -17.29
C PRO A 156 14.11 -8.01 -16.15
N ILE A 157 14.51 -9.11 -15.51
CA ILE A 157 15.42 -9.10 -14.35
C ILE A 157 16.71 -8.34 -14.65
N LYS A 158 17.28 -8.53 -15.85
CA LYS A 158 18.51 -7.85 -16.29
C LYS A 158 18.39 -6.32 -16.30
N GLN A 159 17.21 -5.77 -16.61
CA GLN A 159 16.97 -4.33 -16.66
C GLN A 159 16.75 -3.73 -15.26
N ARG A 160 16.25 -4.52 -14.30
CA ARG A 160 15.91 -4.01 -12.95
C ARG A 160 17.13 -3.37 -12.26
N GLN A 161 18.30 -4.00 -12.39
CA GLN A 161 19.53 -3.48 -11.78
C GLN A 161 19.95 -2.15 -12.42
N GLN A 162 19.88 -2.04 -13.74
CA GLN A 162 20.20 -0.79 -14.46
C GLN A 162 19.26 0.36 -14.06
N MET A 163 17.96 0.06 -13.88
CA MET A 163 16.98 1.06 -13.41
C MET A 163 17.30 1.54 -11.98
N VAL A 164 17.66 0.62 -11.09
CA VAL A 164 18.09 0.96 -9.73
C VAL A 164 19.34 1.84 -9.76
N GLU A 165 20.36 1.45 -10.51
CA GLU A 165 21.59 2.24 -10.66
C GLU A 165 21.29 3.64 -11.22
N HIS A 166 20.43 3.73 -12.23
CA HIS A 166 20.02 5.01 -12.80
C HIS A 166 19.27 5.90 -11.79
N PHE A 167 18.36 5.33 -11.01
CA PHE A 167 17.65 6.06 -9.95
C PHE A 167 18.59 6.58 -8.85
N GLN A 168 19.62 5.80 -8.50
CA GLN A 168 20.55 6.12 -7.41
C GLN A 168 21.47 7.29 -7.72
N ARG A 169 21.70 7.63 -9.00
CA ARG A 169 22.54 8.77 -9.42
C ARG A 169 21.92 10.09 -9.01
N GLU A 170 22.72 11.09 -8.65
CA GLU A 170 22.22 12.43 -8.31
C GLU A 170 21.40 13.06 -9.45
N ASP A 171 21.90 12.96 -10.68
CA ASP A 171 21.23 13.42 -11.92
C ASP A 171 20.11 12.49 -12.41
N GLY A 172 19.88 11.38 -11.71
CA GLY A 172 18.88 10.38 -12.04
C GLY A 172 17.43 10.87 -11.91
N PRO A 173 16.46 10.02 -12.29
CA PRO A 173 15.05 10.39 -12.29
C PRO A 173 14.51 10.75 -10.89
N PRO A 174 13.52 11.65 -10.80
CA PRO A 174 13.06 12.18 -9.52
C PRO A 174 12.14 11.20 -8.76
N PHE A 175 11.49 10.30 -9.48
CA PHE A 175 10.60 9.32 -8.89
C PHE A 175 10.76 7.93 -9.50
N PHE A 176 10.44 6.91 -8.70
CA PHE A 176 10.44 5.51 -9.12
C PHE A 176 9.19 4.80 -8.58
N ILE A 177 8.36 4.30 -9.47
CA ILE A 177 7.11 3.60 -9.17
C ILE A 177 7.35 2.10 -9.22
N LEU A 178 6.88 1.37 -8.20
CA LEU A 178 7.06 -0.06 -8.05
C LEU A 178 5.72 -0.75 -7.80
N SER A 179 5.41 -1.74 -8.64
CA SER A 179 4.21 -2.59 -8.48
C SER A 179 4.52 -4.05 -8.10
N LEU A 180 5.78 -4.36 -7.78
CA LEU A 180 6.15 -5.71 -7.41
C LEU A 180 5.62 -6.06 -6.03
N LYS A 181 4.89 -7.19 -5.94
CA LYS A 181 4.63 -7.86 -4.67
C LYS A 181 5.94 -8.04 -3.89
N ALA A 182 5.83 -7.98 -2.57
CA ALA A 182 6.90 -8.25 -1.64
C ALA A 182 7.43 -9.69 -1.82
N GLY A 183 8.40 -9.87 -2.71
CA GLY A 183 9.09 -11.12 -2.94
C GLY A 183 9.97 -11.07 -4.18
N GLY A 184 11.30 -11.11 -4.00
CA GLY A 184 12.20 -11.61 -5.04
C GLY A 184 13.26 -10.68 -5.61
N THR A 185 13.29 -9.39 -5.28
CA THR A 185 14.38 -8.50 -5.71
C THR A 185 14.84 -7.65 -4.54
N GLY A 186 16.01 -7.95 -3.97
CA GLY A 186 16.63 -7.18 -2.90
C GLY A 186 17.17 -5.83 -3.38
N LEU A 187 16.31 -5.01 -4.00
CA LEU A 187 16.66 -3.69 -4.55
C LEU A 187 17.14 -2.75 -3.43
N ASN A 188 18.15 -1.94 -3.73
CA ASN A 188 18.67 -0.92 -2.84
C ASN A 188 18.33 0.47 -3.41
N LEU A 189 17.38 1.18 -2.80
CA LEU A 189 16.81 2.43 -3.33
C LEU A 189 17.01 3.58 -2.33
N THR A 190 18.24 3.75 -1.86
CA THR A 190 18.61 4.70 -0.80
C THR A 190 18.63 6.17 -1.24
N ALA A 191 18.59 6.46 -2.55
CA ALA A 191 18.55 7.84 -3.05
C ALA A 191 17.20 8.52 -2.79
N ALA A 192 16.13 7.77 -2.51
CA ALA A 192 14.85 8.33 -2.11
C ALA A 192 14.80 8.57 -0.60
N ASN A 193 14.35 9.76 -0.22
CA ASN A 193 14.03 10.10 1.16
C ASN A 193 12.51 10.21 1.38
N HIS A 194 11.71 10.02 0.33
CA HIS A 194 10.26 9.87 0.42
C HIS A 194 9.82 8.50 -0.10
N VAL A 195 8.90 7.87 0.62
CA VAL A 195 8.23 6.62 0.21
C VAL A 195 6.73 6.82 0.33
N VAL A 196 5.99 6.59 -0.75
CA VAL A 196 4.53 6.65 -0.76
C VAL A 196 3.98 5.25 -0.97
N HIS A 197 3.23 4.73 -0.01
CA HIS A 197 2.33 3.60 -0.22
C HIS A 197 1.00 4.16 -0.72
N PHE A 198 0.83 4.16 -2.04
CA PHE A 198 -0.34 4.73 -2.69
C PHE A 198 -1.60 3.94 -2.35
N ASP A 199 -1.50 2.62 -2.29
CA ASP A 199 -2.55 1.74 -1.81
C ASP A 199 -2.02 0.77 -0.76
N ARG A 200 -2.91 0.38 0.17
CA ARG A 200 -2.50 -0.36 1.37
C ARG A 200 -2.37 -1.84 1.09
N TRP A 201 -1.21 -2.38 1.42
CA TRP A 201 -1.07 -3.80 1.73
C TRP A 201 -1.48 -4.01 3.19
N TRP A 202 -2.65 -4.62 3.40
CA TRP A 202 -3.16 -4.91 4.74
C TRP A 202 -2.30 -5.91 5.53
N ASN A 203 -1.29 -6.51 4.91
CA ASN A 203 -0.24 -7.27 5.59
C ASN A 203 0.99 -6.36 5.83
N PRO A 204 1.28 -5.94 7.07
CA PRO A 204 2.42 -5.12 7.43
C PRO A 204 3.76 -5.72 7.02
N ALA A 205 3.91 -7.04 6.95
CA ALA A 205 5.16 -7.66 6.52
C ALA A 205 5.48 -7.34 5.05
N ILE A 206 4.45 -7.28 4.20
CA ILE A 206 4.58 -6.92 2.77
C ILE A 206 4.91 -5.44 2.64
N GLU A 207 4.19 -4.57 3.36
CA GLU A 207 4.40 -3.12 3.35
C GLU A 207 5.77 -2.73 3.92
N ASN A 208 6.19 -3.36 5.02
CA ASN A 208 7.50 -3.16 5.61
C ASN A 208 8.61 -3.62 4.67
N GLN A 209 8.44 -4.76 3.98
CA GLN A 209 9.43 -5.19 3.00
C GLN A 209 9.56 -4.22 1.83
N ALA A 210 8.46 -3.62 1.37
CA ALA A 210 8.49 -2.58 0.34
C ALA A 210 9.24 -1.32 0.84
N THR A 211 8.91 -0.86 2.05
CA THR A 211 9.56 0.29 2.71
C THR A 211 11.06 0.05 2.95
N ASP A 212 11.41 -1.17 3.34
CA ASP A 212 12.77 -1.62 3.64
C ASP A 212 13.71 -1.58 2.43
N ARG A 213 13.18 -1.43 1.20
CA ARG A 213 13.98 -1.19 -0.01
C ARG A 213 14.58 0.22 -0.04
N ALA A 214 13.90 1.19 0.56
CA ALA A 214 14.35 2.58 0.71
C ALA A 214 15.14 2.79 2.01
N PHE A 215 14.72 2.12 3.08
CA PHE A 215 15.33 2.17 4.40
C PHE A 215 16.30 1.01 4.61
N ARG A 216 17.49 1.15 4.02
CA ARG A 216 18.56 0.13 4.03
C ARG A 216 19.93 0.77 4.31
N ILE A 217 20.89 -0.06 4.70
CA ILE A 217 22.30 0.30 4.85
C ILE A 217 22.77 1.06 3.60
N GLY A 218 23.35 2.25 3.81
CA GLY A 218 23.73 3.19 2.74
C GLY A 218 22.75 4.38 2.58
N GLN A 219 21.62 4.38 3.28
CA GLN A 219 20.75 5.55 3.41
C GLN A 219 21.45 6.62 4.27
N GLN A 220 21.50 7.85 3.77
CA GLN A 220 22.15 9.00 4.42
C GLN A 220 21.17 10.10 4.83
N ARG A 221 19.89 9.98 4.43
CA ARG A 221 18.84 10.96 4.68
C ARG A 221 17.70 10.34 5.48
N ASN A 222 17.07 11.15 6.33
CA ASN A 222 15.84 10.76 7.00
C ASN A 222 14.78 10.37 5.97
N VAL A 223 14.09 9.24 6.20
CA VAL A 223 13.09 8.71 5.27
C VAL A 223 11.69 8.97 5.81
N LEU A 224 10.88 9.66 5.02
CA LEU A 224 9.46 9.90 5.29
C LEU A 224 8.60 8.90 4.52
N VAL A 225 7.86 8.07 5.25
CA VAL A 225 6.97 7.05 4.69
C VAL A 225 5.52 7.51 4.82
N HIS A 226 4.89 7.78 3.69
CA HIS A 226 3.52 8.27 3.54
C HIS A 226 2.60 7.10 3.22
N LYS A 227 1.72 6.73 4.13
CA LYS A 227 0.74 5.65 3.94
C LYS A 227 -0.62 6.25 3.63
N PHE A 228 -1.03 6.21 2.36
CA PHE A 228 -2.30 6.82 1.94
C PHE A 228 -3.47 5.94 2.39
N ILE A 229 -4.48 6.57 2.98
CA ILE A 229 -5.68 5.90 3.51
C ILE A 229 -6.90 6.74 3.13
N THR A 230 -7.88 6.14 2.47
CA THR A 230 -9.09 6.85 2.07
C THR A 230 -10.09 6.89 3.23
N ARG A 231 -10.47 8.08 3.67
CA ARG A 231 -11.36 8.29 4.82
C ARG A 231 -12.76 7.75 4.58
N GLY A 232 -13.39 7.25 5.65
CA GLY A 232 -14.75 6.71 5.66
C GLY A 232 -14.91 5.39 4.91
N THR A 233 -13.85 4.85 4.30
CA THR A 233 -13.89 3.62 3.51
C THR A 233 -13.42 2.39 4.27
N LEU A 234 -13.48 1.24 3.60
CA LEU A 234 -12.83 0.00 3.98
C LEU A 234 -11.35 0.19 4.36
N GLU A 235 -10.59 1.08 3.70
CA GLU A 235 -9.17 1.29 4.01
C GLU A 235 -8.97 1.82 5.43
N GLU A 236 -9.74 2.84 5.85
CA GLU A 236 -9.65 3.41 7.20
C GLU A 236 -10.11 2.40 8.26
N LYS A 237 -11.19 1.68 7.99
CA LYS A 237 -11.73 0.69 8.93
C LYS A 237 -10.75 -0.45 9.17
N ILE A 238 -10.13 -0.99 8.12
CA ILE A 238 -9.09 -2.03 8.28
C ILE A 238 -7.87 -1.46 9.01
N ASP A 239 -7.42 -0.26 8.68
CA ASP A 239 -6.29 0.37 9.37
C ASP A 239 -6.55 0.56 10.87
N ARG A 240 -7.77 0.96 11.25
CA ARG A 240 -8.23 1.06 12.64
C ARG A 240 -8.25 -0.30 13.33
N MET A 241 -8.84 -1.32 12.70
CA MET A 241 -8.87 -2.69 13.24
C MET A 241 -7.47 -3.24 13.52
N ILE A 242 -6.53 -3.02 12.60
CA ILE A 242 -5.12 -3.41 12.75
C ILE A 242 -4.48 -2.66 13.92
N ALA A 243 -4.71 -1.35 14.03
CA ALA A 243 -4.18 -0.54 15.13
C ALA A 243 -4.71 -0.99 16.50
N ASP A 244 -6.00 -1.33 16.57
CA ASP A 244 -6.70 -1.74 17.79
C ASP A 244 -6.43 -3.20 18.19
N LYS A 245 -5.64 -3.94 17.40
CA LYS A 245 -5.32 -5.38 17.60
C LYS A 245 -6.57 -6.24 17.84
N GLN A 246 -7.64 -5.96 17.11
CA GLN A 246 -8.86 -6.77 17.20
C GLN A 246 -8.57 -8.22 16.76
N SER A 247 -9.32 -9.21 17.26
CA SER A 247 -9.10 -10.61 16.91
C SER A 247 -9.17 -10.87 15.40
N THR A 248 -9.99 -10.11 14.68
CA THR A 248 -10.07 -10.11 13.22
C THR A 248 -8.79 -9.57 12.57
N ALA A 249 -8.07 -8.65 13.22
CA ALA A 249 -6.78 -8.15 12.74
C ALA A 249 -5.73 -9.27 12.70
N ASP A 250 -5.63 -10.11 13.74
CA ASP A 250 -4.66 -11.22 13.73
C ASP A 250 -4.91 -12.19 12.55
N GLN A 251 -6.17 -12.39 12.16
CA GLN A 251 -6.54 -13.19 10.99
C GLN A 251 -6.21 -12.49 9.67
N ILE A 252 -6.45 -11.18 9.59
CA ILE A 252 -6.05 -10.32 8.47
C ILE A 252 -4.53 -10.37 8.26
N LEU A 253 -3.77 -10.40 9.35
CA LEU A 253 -2.31 -10.41 9.38
C LEU A 253 -1.70 -11.80 9.08
N ALA A 254 -2.34 -12.90 9.51
CA ALA A 254 -1.78 -14.25 9.45
C ALA A 254 -2.07 -15.03 8.15
N GLY A 255 -3.16 -14.72 7.43
CA GLY A 255 -3.69 -15.59 6.36
C GLY A 255 -3.91 -14.93 5.00
N GLY A 256 -3.51 -13.66 4.84
CA GLY A 256 -3.93 -12.81 3.73
C GLY A 256 -5.25 -12.14 4.06
N ALA A 257 -5.20 -10.83 4.27
CA ALA A 257 -6.33 -10.00 4.68
C ALA A 257 -7.62 -10.28 3.91
N GLU A 258 -7.52 -10.38 2.58
CA GLU A 258 -8.64 -10.67 1.70
C GLU A 258 -9.31 -12.02 2.00
N LYS A 259 -8.54 -13.04 2.36
CA LYS A 259 -9.07 -14.37 2.72
C LYS A 259 -9.86 -14.30 4.03
N SER A 260 -9.36 -13.62 5.05
CA SER A 260 -10.06 -13.43 6.32
C SER A 260 -11.38 -12.67 6.13
N LEU A 261 -11.38 -11.64 5.28
CA LEU A 261 -12.59 -10.86 4.98
C LEU A 261 -13.68 -11.68 4.29
N THR A 262 -13.33 -12.72 3.53
CA THR A 262 -14.34 -13.62 2.92
C THR A 262 -15.06 -14.53 3.92
N GLU A 263 -14.51 -14.72 5.13
CA GLU A 263 -15.11 -15.57 6.17
C GLU A 263 -16.06 -14.79 7.09
N LEU A 264 -16.05 -13.45 7.05
CA LEU A 264 -17.00 -12.62 7.81
C LEU A 264 -18.44 -12.92 7.39
N ASN A 265 -19.38 -12.80 8.33
CA ASN A 265 -20.80 -12.88 7.98
C ASN A 265 -21.24 -11.64 7.19
N ASN A 266 -22.46 -11.65 6.63
CA ASN A 266 -22.92 -10.56 5.78
C ASN A 266 -23.04 -9.22 6.52
N ASP A 267 -23.50 -9.22 7.77
CA ASP A 267 -23.68 -7.99 8.54
C ASP A 267 -22.33 -7.38 8.94
N GLU A 268 -21.39 -8.21 9.39
CA GLU A 268 -20.01 -7.81 9.69
C GLU A 268 -19.31 -7.24 8.46
N LEU A 269 -19.45 -7.90 7.31
CA LEU A 269 -18.87 -7.44 6.06
C LEU A 269 -19.48 -6.11 5.62
N LEU A 270 -20.81 -5.98 5.69
CA LEU A 270 -21.52 -4.76 5.31
C LEU A 270 -21.16 -3.58 6.21
N ASP A 271 -21.02 -3.81 7.51
CA ASP A 271 -20.55 -2.79 8.44
C ASP A 271 -19.12 -2.37 8.10
N LEU A 272 -18.24 -3.32 7.80
CA LEU A 272 -16.86 -3.05 7.44
C LEU A 272 -16.71 -2.24 6.15
N ILE A 273 -17.52 -2.51 5.12
CA ILE A 273 -17.41 -1.81 3.84
C ILE A 273 -18.25 -0.53 3.77
N ARG A 274 -19.22 -0.33 4.68
CA ARG A 274 -20.13 0.82 4.62
C ARG A 274 -19.34 2.13 4.62
N LEU A 275 -19.72 3.05 3.74
CA LEU A 275 -19.17 4.39 3.72
C LEU A 275 -19.61 5.19 4.95
N ASP A 276 -18.65 5.73 5.68
CA ASP A 276 -18.89 6.67 6.78
C ASP A 276 -18.68 8.11 6.32
N LEU A 277 -19.79 8.81 6.04
CA LEU A 277 -19.78 10.19 5.56
C LEU A 277 -19.34 11.20 6.64
N SER A 278 -19.41 10.85 7.92
CA SER A 278 -18.94 11.73 9.00
C SER A 278 -17.41 11.79 9.07
N HIS A 279 -16.74 10.74 8.57
CA HIS A 279 -15.30 10.68 8.44
C HIS A 279 -14.83 11.08 7.03
N ALA A 280 -15.67 10.90 6.01
CA ALA A 280 -15.40 11.35 4.65
C ALA A 280 -15.66 12.86 4.53
N ASP A 281 -14.86 13.68 5.20
CA ASP A 281 -14.85 15.12 4.96
C ASP A 281 -14.54 15.36 3.47
N THR A 282 -15.60 15.67 2.71
CA THR A 282 -15.48 16.38 1.44
C THR A 282 -14.98 17.77 1.80
N THR A 283 -13.69 18.01 1.59
CA THR A 283 -13.14 19.37 1.70
C THR A 283 -13.96 20.26 0.76
N PRO A 284 -14.43 21.45 1.21
CA PRO A 284 -15.41 22.27 0.49
C PRO A 284 -14.95 22.69 -0.91
#